data_AF-A0A1Y5K422-F1
#
_entry.id   AF-A0A1Y5K422-F1
#
_cell.length_a   1.000
_cell.length_b   1.000
_cell.length_c   1.000
_cell.angle_alpha   90.00
_cell.angle_beta   90.00
_cell.angle_gamma   90.00
#
_symmetry.space_group_name_H-M   'P 1'
#
loop_
_entity.id
_entity.type
_entity.pdbx_description
1 polymer ?
#
loop_
_entity_poly.entity_id
_entity_poly.type
_entity_poly.pdbx_seq_one_letter_code
_entity_poly.pdbx_strand_id
1 'polypeptide(L)' 'MNKFKSRKFWMAVITGLLIILNDGLDLGIDQDTVLAFAGIMATFILGEAGVDAVRSKKAAKAEEDGSDFSH' A
#
# COMPACT_ATOMS: atom_id res chain seq x y z
N MET A 1 -10.60 16.97 -5.86
CA MET A 1 -9.19 16.74 -6.28
C MET A 1 -8.34 16.17 -5.14
N ASN A 2 -8.53 14.92 -4.72
CA ASN A 2 -7.66 14.30 -3.69
C ASN A 2 -7.44 12.79 -3.90
N LYS A 3 -7.37 12.35 -5.17
CA LYS A 3 -7.14 10.93 -5.53
C LYS A 3 -5.65 10.53 -5.54
N PHE A 4 -4.72 11.49 -5.40
CA PHE A 4 -3.27 11.24 -5.56
C PHE A 4 -2.46 11.14 -4.26
N LYS A 5 -3.08 11.36 -3.08
CA LYS A 5 -2.42 11.15 -1.79
C LYS A 5 -2.91 9.85 -1.16
N SER A 6 -2.79 8.73 -1.88
CA SER A 6 -2.92 7.43 -1.23
C SER A 6 -1.77 7.32 -0.23
N ARG A 7 -2.07 7.62 1.04
CA ARG A 7 -1.11 7.63 2.16
C ARG A 7 -0.30 6.33 2.21
N LYS A 8 -0.91 5.24 1.75
CA LYS A 8 -0.39 3.88 1.63
C LYS A 8 0.75 3.78 0.60
N PHE A 9 0.57 4.38 -0.58
CA PHE A 9 1.59 4.43 -1.62
C PHE A 9 2.76 5.34 -1.21
N TRP A 10 2.46 6.49 -0.61
CA TRP A 10 3.50 7.40 -0.14
C TRP A 10 4.34 6.80 1.01
N MET A 11 3.75 6.01 1.91
CA MET A 11 4.51 5.31 2.95
C MET A 11 5.44 4.24 2.36
N ALA A 12 4.99 3.49 1.35
CA ALA A 12 5.85 2.56 0.62
C ALA A 12 7.08 3.25 0.00
N VAL A 13 6.83 4.37 -0.67
CA VAL A 13 7.88 5.15 -1.33
C VAL A 13 8.83 5.76 -0.31
N ILE A 14 8.31 6.35 0.79
CA ILE A 14 9.14 6.94 1.85
C ILE A 14 9.98 5.87 2.54
N THR A 15 9.42 4.70 2.83
CA THR A 15 10.16 3.57 3.41
C THR A 15 11.27 3.10 2.48
N GLY A 16 10.97 2.86 1.21
CA GLY A 16 11.98 2.47 0.22
C GLY A 16 13.07 3.53 0.05
N LEU A 17 12.69 4.81 0.07
CA LEU A 17 13.63 5.92 0.00
C LEU A 17 14.54 5.95 1.24
N LEU A 18 14.00 5.74 2.44
CA LEU A 18 14.77 5.66 3.69
C LEU A 18 15.77 4.50 3.68
N ILE A 19 15.38 3.35 3.15
CA ILE A 19 16.25 2.18 2.99
C ILE A 19 17.41 2.50 2.04
N ILE A 20 17.12 3.09 0.87
CA ILE A 20 18.14 3.46 -0.12
C ILE A 20 19.06 4.58 0.42
N LEU A 21 18.51 5.57 1.12
CA LEU A 21 19.32 6.60 1.77
C LEU A 21 20.20 6.01 2.88
N ASN A 22 19.71 5.03 3.64
CA ASN A 22 20.52 4.35 4.64
C ASN A 22 21.71 3.62 4.04
N ASP A 23 21.49 2.90 2.94
CA ASP A 23 22.52 2.15 2.21
C ASP A 23 23.50 3.10 1.45
N GLY A 24 23.00 4.24 0.96
CA GLY A 24 23.79 5.21 0.20
C GLY A 24 24.53 6.26 1.03
N LEU A 25 24.05 6.59 2.24
CA LEU A 25 24.70 7.51 3.18
C LEU A 25 25.45 6.79 4.32
N ASP A 26 25.46 5.45 4.30
CA ASP A 26 26.11 4.59 5.32
C ASP A 26 25.73 5.00 6.75
N LEU A 27 24.42 5.11 7.01
CA LEU A 27 23.86 5.55 8.30
C LEU A 27 24.09 4.54 9.44
N GLY A 28 24.80 3.43 9.19
CA GLY A 28 25.19 2.43 10.19
C GLY A 28 24.06 1.50 10.65
N ILE A 29 22.93 1.47 9.95
CA ILE A 29 21.85 0.51 10.24
C ILE A 29 22.19 -0.82 9.57
N ASP A 30 22.16 -1.88 10.37
CA ASP A 30 22.43 -3.24 9.94
C ASP A 30 21.49 -3.72 8.83
N GLN A 31 22.04 -4.40 7.83
CA GLN A 31 21.34 -4.77 6.60
C GLN A 31 20.17 -5.73 6.86
N ASP A 32 20.31 -6.63 7.84
CA ASP A 32 19.23 -7.53 8.25
C ASP A 32 18.05 -6.75 8.85
N THR A 33 18.33 -5.66 9.57
CA THR A 33 17.29 -4.77 10.12
C THR A 33 16.54 -4.04 9.01
N VAL A 34 17.27 -3.55 8.01
CA VAL A 34 16.71 -2.90 6.82
C VAL A 34 15.80 -3.85 6.06
N LEU A 35 16.27 -5.08 5.81
CA LEU A 35 15.52 -6.09 5.08
C LEU A 35 14.28 -6.56 5.85
N ALA A 36 14.38 -6.73 7.16
CA ALA A 36 13.24 -7.05 8.03
C ALA A 36 12.18 -5.93 7.98
N PHE A 37 12.59 -4.67 8.09
CA PHE A 37 11.68 -3.54 8.01
C PHE A 37 11.00 -3.43 6.64
N ALA A 38 11.77 -3.63 5.56
CA ALA A 38 11.26 -3.67 4.20
C ALA A 38 10.19 -4.76 4.02
N GLY A 39 10.45 -5.96 4.53
CA GLY A 39 9.52 -7.10 4.46
C GLY A 39 8.21 -6.84 5.21
N ILE A 40 8.28 -6.24 6.40
CA ILE A 40 7.09 -5.85 7.18
C ILE A 40 6.25 -4.84 6.40
N MET A 41 6.90 -3.80 5.86
CA MET A 41 6.19 -2.75 5.12
C MET A 41 5.60 -3.29 3.81
N ALA A 42 6.34 -4.11 3.06
CA ALA A 42 5.83 -4.76 1.86
C ALA A 42 4.57 -5.61 2.16
N THR A 43 4.60 -6.39 3.24
CA THR A 43 3.47 -7.23 3.67
C THR A 43 2.25 -6.36 4.04
N PHE A 44 2.47 -5.26 4.77
CA PHE A 44 1.40 -4.33 5.14
C PHE A 44 0.75 -3.68 3.92
N ILE A 45 1.55 -3.20 2.96
CA ILE A 45 1.06 -2.57 1.73
C ILE A 45 0.25 -3.55 0.89
N LEU A 46 0.76 -4.78 0.71
CA LEU A 46 0.07 -5.83 -0.05
C LEU A 46 -1.24 -6.25 0.63
N GLY A 47 -1.24 -6.38 1.95
CA GLY A 47 -2.45 -6.68 2.72
C GLY A 47 -3.52 -5.61 2.57
N GLU A 48 -3.17 -4.33 2.73
CA GLU A 48 -4.10 -3.23 2.51
C GLU A 48 -4.58 -3.14 1.06
N ALA A 49 -3.70 -3.35 0.08
CA ALA A 49 -4.06 -3.35 -1.34
C ALA A 49 -5.05 -4.48 -1.67
N GLY A 50 -4.84 -5.68 -1.13
CA GLY A 50 -5.75 -6.81 -1.30
C GLY A 50 -7.14 -6.53 -0.70
N VAL A 51 -7.20 -6.00 0.52
CA VAL A 51 -8.48 -5.62 1.17
C VAL A 51 -9.21 -4.53 0.40
N ASP A 52 -8.48 -3.54 -0.11
CA ASP A 52 -9.05 -2.43 -0.89
C ASP A 52 -9.58 -2.91 -2.24
N ALA A 53 -8.88 -3.83 -2.90
CA ALA A 53 -9.33 -4.47 -4.14
C ALA A 53 -10.61 -5.29 -3.91
N VAL A 54 -10.67 -6.06 -2.82
CA VAL A 54 -11.87 -6.84 -2.46
C VAL A 54 -13.05 -5.93 -2.12
N ARG A 55 -12.83 -4.86 -1.35
CA ARG A 55 -13.87 -3.87 -1.03
C ARG A 55 -14.38 -3.16 -2.28
N SER A 56 -13.48 -2.74 -3.15
CA SER A 56 -13.82 -2.09 -4.43
C SER A 56 -14.64 -3.02 -5.32
N LYS A 57 -14.29 -4.31 -5.39
CA LYS A 57 -15.04 -5.32 -6.15
C LYS A 57 -16.43 -5.58 -5.54
N LYS A 58 -16.56 -5.57 -4.22
CA LYS A 58 -17.86 -5.71 -3.52
C LYS A 58 -18.75 -4.49 -3.75
N ALA A 59 -18.18 -3.28 -3.74
CA ALA A 59 -18.91 -2.05 -4.03
C ALA A 59 -19.44 -2.02 -5.47
N ALA A 60 -18.61 -2.41 -6.45
CA ALA A 60 -19.02 -2.49 -7.86
C ALA A 60 -20.17 -3.48 -8.08
N LYS A 61 -20.12 -4.65 -7.41
CA LYS A 61 -21.18 -5.67 -7.53
C LYS A 61 -22.51 -5.25 -6.90
N ALA A 62 -22.46 -4.44 -5.83
CA ALA A 62 -23.67 -3.94 -5.16
C ALA A 62 -24.37 -2.82 -5.97
N GLU A 63 -23.62 -2.11 -6.83
CA GLU A 63 -24.16 -1.07 -7.70
C GLU A 63 -24.90 -1.67 -8.92
N GLU A 64 -24.38 -2.76 -9.49
CA GLU A 64 -25.08 -3.50 -10.57
C GLU A 64 -26.40 -4.14 -10.07
N ASP A 65 -26.39 -4.80 -8.92
CA ASP A 65 -27.56 -5.51 -8.34
C ASP A 65 -28.69 -4.53 -7.89
N GLY A 66 -28.34 -3.30 -7.52
CA GLY A 66 -29.31 -2.26 -7.16
C GLY A 66 -29.98 -1.58 -8.37
N SER A 67 -29.40 -1.68 -9.57
CA SER A 67 -29.94 -1.08 -10.80
C SER A 67 -30.98 -1.95 -11.51
N ASP A 68 -31.00 -3.26 -11.24
CA ASP A 68 -31.90 -4.23 -11.87
C ASP A 68 -33.33 -4.22 -11.30
N PHE A 69 -33.53 -3.71 -10.08
CA PHE A 69 -34.84 -3.62 -9.43
C PHE A 69 -35.66 -2.35 -9.75
N SER A 70 -35.16 -1.48 -10.63
CA SER A 70 -35.78 -0.16 -10.92
C SER A 70 -36.54 -0.10 -12.25
N HIS A 71 -36.78 -1.24 -12.92
CA HIS A 71 -37.49 -1.31 -14.20
C HIS A 71 -38.94 -1.80 -14.09
#